data_AF-A0A942UX21-F1
#
_entry.id   AF-A0A942UX21-F1
#
_cell.length_a   1.000
_cell.length_b   1.000
_cell.length_c   1.000
_cell.angle_alpha   90.00
_cell.angle_beta   90.00
_cell.angle_gamma   90.00
#
_symmetry.space_group_name_H-M   'P 1'
#
loop_
_entity.id
_entity.type
_entity.pdbx_description
1 polymer ?
#
loop_
_entity_poly.entity_id
_entity_poly.type
_entity_poly.pdbx_seq_one_letter_code
_entity_poly.pdbx_strand_id
1 'polypeptide(L)' 'MEQIKIFDIMTKSKKPKLTSVIDKSNGVTWCAYCATPVKFIKDKEKGVKVCSICGISLNDYWNKTINRINI' A
#
# COMPACT_ATOMS: atom_id res chain seq x y z
N MET A 1 21.82 -29.32 19.08
CA MET A 1 21.21 -28.08 18.55
C MET A 1 21.04 -28.28 17.05
N GLU A 2 19.82 -28.41 16.56
CA GLU A 2 19.56 -28.55 15.12
C GLU A 2 19.64 -27.18 14.43
N GLN A 3 20.35 -27.14 13.31
CA GLN A 3 20.52 -25.94 12.50
C GLN A 3 19.32 -25.81 11.56
N ILE A 4 18.57 -24.72 11.70
CA ILE A 4 17.41 -24.45 10.84
C ILE A 4 17.92 -24.17 9.42
N LYS A 5 17.42 -24.92 8.43
CA LYS A 5 17.84 -24.75 7.03
C LYS A 5 17.14 -23.54 6.43
N ILE A 6 17.84 -22.84 5.53
CA ILE A 6 17.32 -21.63 4.87
C ILE A 6 15.96 -21.89 4.18
N PHE A 7 15.77 -23.10 3.65
CA PHE A 7 14.53 -23.54 2.98
C PHE A 7 13.32 -23.61 3.93
N ASP A 8 13.54 -23.91 5.21
CA ASP A 8 12.47 -23.97 6.23
C ASP A 8 11.95 -22.57 6.61
N ILE A 9 12.74 -21.53 6.32
CA ILE A 9 12.38 -20.12 6.52
C ILE A 9 11.67 -19.59 5.27
N MET A 10 12.13 -19.94 4.08
CA MET A 10 11.59 -19.43 2.81
C MET A 10 10.15 -19.90 2.54
N THR A 11 9.78 -21.11 2.97
CA THR A 11 8.42 -21.66 2.81
C THR A 11 7.37 -20.99 3.69
N LYS A 12 7.78 -20.24 4.72
CA LYS A 12 6.88 -19.51 5.63
C LYS A 12 6.53 -18.10 5.18
N SER A 13 7.01 -17.66 4.03
CA SER A 13 6.63 -16.35 3.49
C SER A 13 5.15 -16.37 3.12
N LYS A 14 4.28 -16.01 4.07
CA LYS A 14 2.88 -15.73 3.82
C LYS A 14 2.86 -14.65 2.74
N LYS A 15 2.44 -15.01 1.52
CA LYS A 15 2.13 -14.02 0.48
C LYS A 15 1.28 -12.94 1.17
N PRO A 16 1.74 -11.68 1.24
CA PRO A 16 0.95 -10.64 1.87
C PRO A 16 -0.39 -10.63 1.14
N LYS A 17 -1.47 -10.95 1.85
CA LYS A 17 -2.80 -10.80 1.28
C LYS A 17 -2.91 -9.31 0.98
N LEU A 18 -3.01 -8.96 -0.31
CA LEU A 18 -3.20 -7.60 -0.80
C LEU A 18 -4.40 -6.89 -0.12
N THR A 19 -5.25 -7.66 0.55
CA THR A 19 -6.50 -7.26 1.16
C THR A 19 -6.43 -6.77 2.61
N SER A 20 -5.28 -6.81 3.32
CA SER A 20 -5.31 -6.68 4.80
C SER A 20 -4.64 -5.47 5.43
N VAL A 21 -4.21 -4.44 4.68
CA VAL A 21 -3.60 -3.24 5.31
C VAL A 21 -4.18 -1.92 4.79
N ILE A 22 -5.46 -1.91 4.41
CA ILE A 22 -6.20 -0.64 4.32
C ILE A 22 -6.75 -0.36 5.71
N ASP A 23 -5.86 -0.02 6.64
CA ASP A 23 -6.28 0.47 7.92
C ASP A 23 -6.71 1.93 7.77
N LYS A 24 -7.96 2.11 7.30
CA LYS A 24 -8.57 3.44 7.09
C LYS A 24 -8.61 4.25 8.39
N SER A 25 -8.52 3.59 9.56
CA SER A 25 -8.56 4.25 10.87
C SER A 25 -7.40 5.23 11.07
N ASN A 26 -6.23 4.94 10.48
CA ASN A 26 -5.02 5.75 10.62
C ASN A 26 -4.78 6.72 9.45
N GLY A 27 -5.76 6.86 8.54
CA GLY A 27 -5.62 7.67 7.33
C GLY A 27 -4.57 7.13 6.35
N VAL A 28 -4.21 5.85 6.47
CA VAL A 28 -3.25 5.17 5.61
C VAL A 28 -4.01 4.44 4.50
N THR A 29 -3.50 4.55 3.28
CA THR A 29 -4.17 4.08 2.06
C THR A 29 -3.12 3.38 1.19
N TRP A 30 -3.52 2.36 0.43
CA TRP A 30 -2.58 1.61 -0.39
C TRP A 30 -2.19 2.39 -1.65
N CYS A 31 -0.90 2.51 -1.94
CA CYS A 31 -0.47 3.03 -3.25
C CYS A 31 -0.25 1.87 -4.21
N ALA A 32 -1.01 1.84 -5.32
CA ALA A 32 -0.92 0.80 -6.34
C ALA A 32 0.48 0.71 -6.98
N TYR A 33 1.20 1.82 -7.01
CA TYR A 33 2.50 1.94 -7.69
C TYR A 33 3.68 1.65 -6.77
N CYS A 34 3.62 2.10 -5.51
CA CYS A 34 4.65 1.78 -4.52
C CYS A 34 4.45 0.40 -3.90
N ALA A 35 3.32 -0.26 -4.17
CA ALA A 35 2.92 -1.54 -3.57
C ALA A 35 3.07 -1.56 -2.04
N THR A 36 2.71 -0.46 -1.38
CA THR A 36 2.90 -0.26 0.06
C THR A 36 1.83 0.68 0.63
N PRO A 37 1.44 0.52 1.92
CA PRO A 37 0.58 1.47 2.61
C PRO A 37 1.29 2.82 2.82
N VAL A 38 0.64 3.91 2.40
CA VAL A 38 1.18 5.27 2.47
C VAL A 38 0.14 6.26 2.98
N LYS A 39 0.60 7.43 3.41
CA LYS A 39 -0.29 8.59 3.62
C LYS A 39 -0.36 9.38 2.31
N PHE A 40 -1.58 9.67 1.86
CA PHE A 40 -1.78 10.59 0.75
C PHE A 40 -1.90 12.01 1.29
N ILE A 41 -0.92 12.85 1.00
CA ILE A 41 -0.82 14.24 1.47
C ILE A 41 -1.43 15.20 0.44
N LYS A 42 -2.00 16.32 0.88
CA LYS A 42 -2.55 17.33 -0.04
C LYS A 42 -1.39 18.07 -0.70
N ASP A 43 -1.31 17.96 -2.02
CA ASP A 43 -0.46 18.80 -2.87
C ASP A 43 -1.02 20.23 -2.87
N LYS A 44 -0.19 21.20 -2.47
CA LYS A 44 -0.60 22.61 -2.33
C LYS A 44 -0.79 23.30 -3.68
N GLU A 45 -0.08 22.87 -4.72
CA GLU A 45 -0.13 23.47 -6.05
C GLU A 45 -1.33 22.95 -6.84
N LYS A 46 -1.55 21.62 -6.77
CA LYS A 46 -2.59 20.94 -7.57
C LYS A 46 -3.90 20.75 -6.82
N GLY A 47 -3.92 20.95 -5.51
CA GLY A 47 -5.10 20.77 -4.66
C GLY A 47 -5.57 19.31 -4.49
N VAL A 48 -4.84 18.34 -5.03
CA VAL A 48 -5.18 16.90 -4.98
C VAL A 48 -4.36 16.19 -3.92
N LYS A 49 -4.87 15.06 -3.42
CA LYS A 49 -4.08 14.18 -2.54
C LYS A 49 -3.12 13.33 -3.37
N VAL A 50 -1.85 13.28 -2.99
CA VAL A 50 -0.77 12.56 -3.68
C VAL A 50 -0.04 11.63 -2.71
N CYS A 51 0.48 10.52 -3.21
CA CYS A 51 1.31 9.60 -2.45
C CYS A 51 2.56 10.32 -1.95
N SER A 52 2.86 10.21 -0.65
CA SER A 52 4.06 10.83 -0.04
C SER A 52 5.40 10.26 -0.54
N ILE A 53 5.38 9.16 -1.31
CA ILE A 53 6.57 8.49 -1.84
C ILE A 53 6.76 8.79 -3.33
N CYS A 54 5.75 8.48 -4.17
CA CYS A 54 5.86 8.61 -5.63
C CYS A 54 5.15 9.83 -6.22
N GLY A 55 4.39 10.59 -5.43
CA GLY A 55 3.65 11.76 -5.93
C GLY A 55 2.42 11.44 -6.78
N ILE A 56 2.09 10.16 -7.00
CA ILE A 56 0.90 9.78 -7.79
C ILE A 56 -0.37 10.11 -7.00
N SER A 57 -1.36 10.65 -7.70
CA SER A 57 -2.62 11.08 -7.10
C SER A 57 -3.42 9.92 -6.52
N LEU A 58 -4.11 10.17 -5.40
CA LEU A 58 -5.16 9.29 -4.90
C LEU A 58 -6.31 9.15 -5.90
N ASN A 59 -6.50 10.16 -6.76
CA ASN A 59 -7.55 10.15 -7.77
C ASN A 59 -7.20 9.30 -9.01
N ASP A 60 -5.98 8.78 -9.10
CA ASP A 60 -5.58 7.86 -10.15
C ASP A 60 -6.47 6.61 -10.15
N TYR A 61 -6.74 6.06 -11.34
CA TYR A 61 -7.62 4.91 -11.53
C TYR A 61 -7.21 3.72 -10.64
N TRP A 62 -5.93 3.32 -10.65
CA TRP A 62 -5.48 2.15 -9.91
C TRP A 62 -5.51 2.37 -8.40
N ASN A 63 -5.18 3.58 -7.94
CA ASN A 63 -5.31 3.95 -6.53
C ASN A 63 -6.79 3.96 -6.10
N LYS A 64 -7.73 4.42 -6.93
CA LYS A 64 -9.16 4.36 -6.64
C LYS A 64 -9.68 2.92 -6.56
N THR A 65 -9.36 2.10 -7.57
CA THR A 65 -9.81 0.71 -7.66
C THR A 65 -9.33 -0.11 -6.46
N ILE A 66 -8.04 -0.02 -6.12
CA ILE A 66 -7.47 -0.84 -5.03
C ILE A 66 -7.97 -0.41 -3.65
N ASN A 67 -8.23 0.89 -3.45
CA ASN A 67 -8.72 1.43 -2.18
C ASN A 67 -10.24 1.48 -2.07
N ARG A 68 -10.96 1.04 -3.11
CA ARG A 68 -12.42 1.09 -3.20
C ARG A 68 -12.97 2.49 -2.95
N ILE A 69 -12.34 3.49 -3.57
CA ILE A 69 -12.73 4.91 -3.48
C ILE A 69 -13.53 5.22 -4.76
N ASN A 70 -14.86 5.31 -4.62
CA ASN A 70 -15.85 5.58 -5.67
C ASN A 70 -15.69 4.73 -6.95
N ILE A 71 -16.42 3.61 -6.95
CA ILE A 71 -16.97 2.98 -8.17
C ILE A 71 -18.47 3.24 -8.13
#